data_AF-A0A447QWS9-F1
#
_entry.id   AF-A0A447QWS9-F1
#
_cell.length_a   1.000
_cell.length_b   1.000
_cell.length_c   1.000
_cell.angle_alpha   90.00
_cell.angle_beta   90.00
_cell.angle_gamma   90.00
#
_symmetry.space_group_name_H-M   'P 1'
#
loop_
_entity.id
_entity.type
_entity.pdbx_description
1 polymer ?
#
loop_
_entity_poly.entity_id
_entity_poly.type
_entity_poly.pdbx_seq_one_letter_code
_entity_poly.pdbx_strand_id
1 'polypeptide(L)' 'MNTTAPTGLLQQPRPFFMIFFVELWERFGYYGVQGILAVFFVKQLGFS' A
#
# COMPACT_ATOMS: atom_id res chain seq x y z
N MET A 1 36.51 8.54 -13.63
CA MET A 1 35.66 7.36 -13.90
C MET A 1 34.32 7.61 -13.23
N ASN A 2 33.27 7.90 -13.99
CA ASN A 2 31.93 8.08 -13.43
C ASN A 2 31.28 6.71 -13.23
N THR A 3 31.43 6.15 -12.04
CA THR A 3 30.69 4.94 -11.63
C THR A 3 29.20 5.29 -11.55
N THR A 4 28.44 4.87 -12.55
CA THR A 4 26.97 4.87 -12.48
C THR A 4 26.57 3.84 -11.43
N ALA A 5 26.07 4.29 -10.28
CA ALA A 5 25.53 3.40 -9.27
C ALA A 5 24.45 2.50 -9.91
N PRO A 6 24.43 1.18 -9.63
CA PRO A 6 23.38 0.31 -10.14
C PRO A 6 22.04 0.73 -9.52
N THR A 7 21.19 1.40 -10.31
CA THR A 7 19.85 1.83 -9.90
C THR A 7 18.84 0.71 -10.15
N GLY A 8 18.96 -0.39 -9.41
CA GLY A 8 17.92 -1.42 -9.36
C GLY A 8 16.91 -1.13 -8.25
N LEU A 9 15.67 -1.60 -8.42
CA LEU A 9 14.60 -1.52 -7.40
C LEU A 9 15.02 -2.09 -6.03
N LEU A 10 15.97 -3.04 -6.03
CA LEU A 10 16.49 -3.68 -4.83
C LEU A 10 17.75 -2.99 -4.26
N GLN A 11 18.30 -1.98 -4.94
CA GLN A 11 19.47 -1.20 -4.48
C GLN A 11 19.09 0.08 -3.70
N GLN A 12 17.87 0.14 -3.15
CA GLN A 12 17.41 1.33 -2.42
C GLN A 12 17.94 1.38 -0.96
N PRO A 13 18.08 2.60 -0.37
CA PRO A 13 18.51 2.77 1.01
C PRO A 13 17.63 2.00 2.00
N ARG A 14 18.20 1.45 3.07
CA ARG A 14 17.44 0.67 4.07
C ARG A 14 16.16 1.37 4.61
N PRO A 15 16.15 2.69 4.86
CA PRO A 15 14.93 3.38 5.30
C PRO A 15 13.79 3.39 4.26
N PHE A 16 14.12 3.27 2.97
CA PHE A 16 13.11 3.24 1.91
C PHE A 16 12.17 2.04 2.07
N PHE A 17 12.71 0.86 2.37
CA PHE A 17 11.89 -0.34 2.55
C PHE A 17 10.92 -0.20 3.72
N MET A 18 11.35 0.44 4.82
CA MET A 18 10.46 0.74 5.94
C MET A 18 9.27 1.59 5.50
N ILE A 19 9.54 2.72 4.82
CA ILE A 19 8.48 3.62 4.33
C ILE A 19 7.59 2.92 3.30
N PHE A 20 8.19 2.16 2.38
CA PHE A 20 7.45 1.41 1.36
C PHE A 20 6.47 0.42 1.97
N PHE A 21 6.89 -0.37 2.96
CA PHE A 21 6.00 -1.33 3.62
C PHE A 21 4.90 -0.65 4.43
N VAL A 22 5.19 0.48 5.08
CA VAL A 22 4.17 1.28 5.78
C VAL A 22 3.13 1.79 4.79
N GLU A 23 3.55 2.44 3.71
CA GLU A 23 2.64 2.98 2.68
C GLU A 23 1.82 1.88 1.99
N LEU A 24 2.44 0.72 1.73
CA LEU A 24 1.76 -0.43 1.15
C LEU A 24 0.67 -0.97 2.09
N TRP A 25 0.95 -1.05 3.39
CA TRP A 25 -0.01 -1.54 4.37
C TRP A 25 -1.15 -0.54 4.62
N GLU A 26 -0.83 0.75 4.71
CA GLU A 26 -1.81 1.84 4.82
C GLU A 26 -2.82 1.79 3.66
N ARG A 27 -2.32 1.68 2.42
CA ARG A 27 -3.16 1.60 1.22
C ARG A 27 -3.95 0.29 1.17
N PHE A 28 -3.33 -0.82 1.52
CA PHE A 28 -4.01 -2.11 1.57
C PHE A 28 -5.20 -2.09 2.54
N GLY A 29 -4.99 -1.56 3.76
CA GLY A 29 -6.05 -1.43 4.75
C GLY A 29 -7.17 -0.49 4.30
N TYR A 30 -6.80 0.69 3.78
CA TYR A 30 -7.78 1.69 3.32
C TYR A 30 -8.65 1.16 2.18
N TYR A 31 -8.04 0.67 1.11
CA TYR A 31 -8.79 0.17 -0.05
C TYR A 31 -9.49 -1.15 0.25
N GLY A 32 -8.94 -2.00 1.13
CA GLY A 32 -9.58 -3.23 1.57
C GLY A 32 -10.91 -2.95 2.28
N VAL A 33 -10.90 -2.04 3.25
CA VAL A 33 -12.13 -1.60 3.93
C VAL A 33 -13.06 -0.93 2.93
N GLN A 34 -12.57 0.05 2.16
CA GLN A 34 -13.40 0.78 1.19
C GLN A 34 -14.11 -0.15 0.19
N GLY A 35 -13.45 -1.21 -0.28
CA GLY A 35 -14.02 -2.16 -1.24
C GLY A 35 -15.17 -2.99 -0.67
N ILE A 36 -15.09 -3.38 0.61
CA ILE A 36 -16.14 -4.18 1.26
C ILE A 36 -17.19 -3.32 1.97
N LEU A 37 -16.88 -2.05 2.25
CA LEU A 37 -17.70 -1.19 3.10
C LEU A 37 -19.11 -0.96 2.52
N ALA A 38 -19.22 -0.76 1.21
CA ALA A 38 -20.51 -0.61 0.54
C ALA A 38 -21.37 -1.88 0.66
N VAL A 39 -20.75 -3.05 0.46
CA VAL A 39 -21.44 -4.35 0.60
C VAL A 39 -21.87 -4.56 2.05
N PHE A 40 -21.03 -4.20 3.02
CA PHE A 40 -21.37 -4.26 4.44
C PHE A 40 -22.59 -3.40 4.78
N PHE A 41 -22.64 -2.16 4.28
CA PHE A 41 -23.79 -1.26 4.51
C PHE A 41 -25.10 -1.82 3.96
N VAL A 42 -25.09 -2.42 2.77
CA VAL A 42 -26.30 -3.00 2.17
C VAL A 42 -26.69 -4.32 2.86
N LYS A 43 -25.72 -5.22 3.04
CA LYS A 43 -25.99 -6.60 3.51
C LYS A 43 -26.20 -6.70 5.02
N GLN A 44 -25.40 -5.98 5.80
CA GLN A 44 -25.42 -6.08 7.26
C GLN A 44 -26.31 -5.02 7.90
N LEU A 45 -26.34 -3.81 7.32
CA LEU A 45 -27.09 -2.67 7.88
C LEU A 45 -28.42 -2.39 7.14
N GLY A 46 -28.69 -3.08 6.03
CA GLY A 46 -29.97 -3.01 5.33
C GLY A 46 -30.22 -1.70 4.59
N PHE A 47 -29.17 -0.93 4.28
CA PHE A 47 -29.30 0.28 3.47
C PHE A 47 -29.64 -0.07 2.01
N SER A 48 -30.42 0.80 1.35
CA SER A 48 -30.97 0.62 0.00
C SER A 48 -30.50 1.73 -0.93
#